data_AF-A0A373BHR7-F1
#
_entry.id   AF-A0A373BHR7-F1
#
_cell.length_a   1.000
_cell.length_b   1.000
_cell.length_c   1.000
_cell.angle_alpha   90.00
_cell.angle_beta   90.00
_cell.angle_gamma   90.00
#
_symmetry.space_group_name_H-M   'P 1'
#
loop_
_entity.id
_entity.type
_entity.pdbx_description
1 polymer ?
#
loop_
_entity_poly.entity_id
_entity_poly.type
_entity_poly.pdbx_seq_one_letter_code
_entity_poly.pdbx_strand_id
1 'polypeptide(L)'
;MRYHYQKPDIYLSMYGELYICNHPVYDRCTLFTIGDKGLAVIQQRFSADTKSTYWTEVDSWLTDSLYLHPKFKEYFDSRSGECTDGLYPTVTIRQIMWALKMKPIQRQRWETCFDRRDI
;
A
#
# COMPACT_ATOMS: atom_id res chain seq x y z
N MET A 1 9.48 -16.90 -17.38
CA MET A 1 8.32 -16.99 -16.48
C MET A 1 8.26 -15.72 -15.63
N ARG A 2 7.25 -14.86 -15.83
CA ARG A 2 7.10 -13.66 -15.02
C ARG A 2 6.37 -14.06 -13.74
N TYR A 3 7.13 -14.17 -12.66
CA TYR A 3 6.59 -14.57 -11.38
C TYR A 3 5.82 -13.41 -10.76
N HIS A 4 4.50 -13.55 -10.65
CA HIS A 4 3.63 -12.60 -9.97
C HIS A 4 3.15 -13.19 -8.65
N TYR A 5 2.86 -12.33 -7.67
CA TYR A 5 2.28 -12.76 -6.40
C TYR A 5 0.84 -13.20 -6.63
N GLN A 6 0.53 -14.46 -6.29
CA GLN A 6 -0.80 -15.04 -6.45
C GLN A 6 -1.58 -14.86 -5.16
N LYS A 7 -2.89 -14.65 -5.30
CA LYS A 7 -3.81 -14.50 -4.18
C LYS A 7 -3.92 -15.84 -3.42
N PRO A 8 -3.77 -15.85 -2.09
CA PRO A 8 -4.01 -17.03 -1.28
C PRO A 8 -5.52 -17.32 -1.13
N ASP A 9 -5.88 -18.59 -0.96
CA ASP A 9 -7.28 -19.04 -0.82
C ASP A 9 -7.92 -18.62 0.52
N ILE A 10 -7.11 -18.44 1.56
CA ILE A 10 -7.53 -17.98 2.89
C ILE A 10 -6.62 -16.83 3.30
N TYR A 11 -7.21 -15.72 3.70
CA TYR A 11 -6.49 -14.57 4.24
C TYR A 11 -7.27 -13.95 5.38
N LEU A 12 -6.55 -13.46 6.37
CA LEU A 12 -7.07 -12.59 7.40
C LEU A 12 -6.62 -11.15 7.05
N SER A 13 -7.25 -10.15 7.65
CA SER A 13 -6.83 -8.75 7.52
C SER A 13 -6.65 -8.18 8.91
N MET A 14 -5.74 -8.76 9.68
CA MET A 14 -5.58 -8.44 11.10
C MET A 14 -4.70 -7.22 11.33
N TYR A 15 -3.81 -6.91 10.38
CA TYR A 15 -2.73 -5.93 10.61
C TYR A 15 -2.88 -4.61 9.84
N GLY A 16 -3.82 -4.54 8.89
CA GLY A 16 -4.09 -3.34 8.10
C GLY A 16 -5.48 -2.80 8.41
N GLU A 17 -5.56 -1.55 8.83
CA GLU A 17 -6.84 -0.88 9.09
C GLU A 17 -7.25 -0.02 7.90
N LEU A 18 -8.56 0.06 7.63
CA LEU A 18 -9.08 1.03 6.68
C LEU A 18 -9.03 2.41 7.32
N TYR A 19 -8.22 3.30 6.75
CA TYR A 19 -8.12 4.68 7.20
C TYR A 19 -8.74 5.60 6.16
N ILE A 20 -9.68 6.43 6.61
CA ILE A 20 -10.34 7.45 5.79
C ILE A 20 -9.68 8.78 6.13
N CYS A 21 -9.09 9.43 5.12
CA CYS A 21 -8.38 10.69 5.28
C CYS A 21 -8.81 11.69 4.21
N ASN A 22 -8.76 12.98 4.53
CA ASN A 22 -9.05 14.04 3.57
C ASN A 22 -7.80 14.42 2.76
N HIS A 23 -7.15 13.44 2.10
CA HIS A 23 -5.99 13.71 1.27
C HIS A 23 -6.46 14.17 -0.13
N PRO A 24 -5.86 15.22 -0.75
CA PRO A 24 -6.35 15.80 -2.01
C PRO A 24 -6.34 14.85 -3.23
N VAL A 25 -5.73 13.67 -3.08
CA VAL A 25 -5.56 12.67 -4.16
C VAL A 25 -6.32 11.37 -3.86
N TYR A 26 -6.64 11.09 -2.60
CA TYR A 26 -7.30 9.85 -2.19
C TYR A 26 -8.03 10.03 -0.86
N ASP A 27 -9.17 9.40 -0.72
CA ASP A 27 -9.97 9.54 0.50
C ASP A 27 -9.83 8.34 1.44
N ARG A 28 -9.22 7.26 0.95
CA ARG A 28 -9.13 5.97 1.64
C ARG A 28 -7.80 5.28 1.38
N CYS A 29 -7.22 4.69 2.42
CA CYS A 29 -5.98 3.92 2.36
C CYS A 29 -5.95 2.80 3.40
N THR A 30 -5.04 1.85 3.22
CA THR A 30 -4.72 0.89 4.28
C THR A 30 -3.65 1.49 5.18
N LEU A 31 -3.93 1.65 6.46
CA LEU A 31 -2.97 2.16 7.43
C LEU A 31 -2.34 1.01 8.20
N PHE A 32 -1.01 1.01 8.28
CA PHE A 32 -0.26 0.21 9.24
C PHE A 32 0.21 1.12 10.36
N THR A 33 -0.07 0.75 11.61
CA THR A 33 0.37 1.47 12.81
C THR A 33 1.24 0.59 13.67
N ILE A 34 2.40 1.10 14.11
CA ILE A 34 3.27 0.45 15.09
C ILE A 34 3.69 1.51 16.10
N GLY A 35 3.18 1.40 17.33
CA GLY A 35 3.34 2.46 18.33
C GLY A 35 2.64 3.75 17.88
N ASP A 36 3.35 4.88 17.98
CA ASP A 36 2.82 6.21 17.61
C ASP A 36 3.03 6.56 16.13
N LYS A 37 3.73 5.70 15.38
CA LYS A 37 4.00 5.91 13.96
C LYS A 37 3.02 5.15 13.09
N GLY A 38 2.69 5.73 11.94
CA GLY A 38 1.87 5.11 10.92
C GLY A 38 2.48 5.19 9.52
N LEU A 39 2.06 4.28 8.66
CA LEU A 39 2.40 4.24 7.24
C LEU A 39 1.14 3.94 6.44
N ALA A 40 0.72 4.91 5.62
CA ALA A 40 -0.42 4.76 4.73
C ALA A 40 -0.01 4.06 3.44
N VAL A 41 -0.75 3.03 3.05
CA VAL A 41 -0.50 2.27 1.83
C VAL A 41 -1.70 2.38 0.91
N ILE A 42 -1.40 2.78 -0.33
CA ILE A 42 -2.40 2.96 -1.38
C ILE A 42 -2.11 2.09 -2.59
N GLN A 43 -3.17 1.73 -3.30
CA GLN A 43 -3.14 1.02 -4.56
C GLN A 43 -3.98 1.78 -5.59
N GLN A 44 -3.46 1.89 -6.81
CA GLN A 44 -4.24 2.47 -7.90
C GLN A 44 -5.18 1.41 -8.47
N ARG A 45 -6.43 1.79 -8.69
CA ARG A 45 -7.43 0.97 -9.37
C ARG A 45 -8.01 1.73 -10.57
N PHE A 46 -8.56 0.96 -11.49
CA PHE A 46 -9.21 1.47 -12.70
C PHE A 46 -10.69 1.08 -12.67
N SER A 47 -11.57 2.06 -12.82
CA SER A 47 -13.00 1.83 -13.03
C SER A 47 -13.26 1.77 -14.53
N ALA A 48 -13.76 0.63 -15.02
CA ALA A 48 -14.12 0.47 -16.42
C ALA A 48 -15.31 1.35 -16.81
N ASP A 49 -16.25 1.57 -15.88
CA ASP A 49 -17.48 2.33 -16.11
C ASP A 49 -17.18 3.81 -16.37
N THR A 50 -16.35 4.41 -15.52
CA THR A 50 -15.98 5.84 -15.61
C THR A 50 -14.72 6.08 -16.44
N LYS A 51 -14.04 5.01 -16.87
CA LYS A 51 -12.71 5.04 -17.52
C LYS A 51 -11.69 5.88 -16.76
N SER A 52 -11.84 5.98 -15.45
CA SER A 52 -11.00 6.78 -14.58
C SER A 52 -10.14 5.87 -13.69
N THR A 53 -9.01 6.41 -13.25
CA THR A 53 -8.17 5.76 -12.23
C THR A 53 -8.26 6.52 -10.93
N TYR A 54 -8.31 5.79 -9.82
CA TYR A 54 -8.35 6.36 -8.48
C TYR A 54 -7.45 5.56 -7.54
N TRP A 55 -7.03 6.20 -6.46
CA TRP A 55 -6.23 5.59 -5.41
C TRP A 55 -7.14 5.14 -4.29
N THR A 56 -6.88 3.95 -3.77
CA THR A 56 -7.72 3.29 -2.78
C THR A 56 -6.86 2.42 -1.87
N GLU A 57 -7.46 1.85 -0.84
CA GLU A 57 -6.86 0.83 0.02
C GLU A 57 -6.33 -0.38 -0.76
N VAL A 58 -5.36 -1.06 -0.16
CA VAL A 58 -4.81 -2.30 -0.70
C VAL A 58 -5.80 -3.43 -0.47
N ASP A 59 -5.77 -4.44 -1.34
CA ASP A 59 -6.52 -5.66 -1.09
C ASP A 59 -6.18 -6.29 0.27
N SER A 60 -7.21 -6.65 1.02
CA SER A 60 -7.14 -7.24 2.36
C SER A 60 -6.29 -8.51 2.44
N TRP A 61 -6.17 -9.28 1.35
CA TRP A 61 -5.35 -10.49 1.31
C TRP A 61 -3.84 -10.22 1.27
N LEU A 62 -3.45 -9.00 0.91
CA LEU A 62 -2.05 -8.61 0.80
C LEU A 62 -1.54 -7.98 2.09
N THR A 63 -2.42 -7.42 2.93
CA THR A 63 -2.03 -6.69 4.15
C THR A 63 -1.24 -7.56 5.12
N ASP A 64 -1.71 -8.79 5.35
CA ASP A 64 -1.05 -9.73 6.26
C ASP A 64 0.29 -10.20 5.69
N SER A 65 0.34 -10.41 4.38
CA SER A 65 1.56 -10.84 3.68
C SER A 65 2.65 -9.77 3.70
N LEU A 66 2.26 -8.49 3.65
CA LEU A 66 3.17 -7.36 3.81
C LEU A 66 3.67 -7.29 5.25
N TYR A 67 2.75 -7.29 6.22
CA TYR A 67 3.07 -7.06 7.62
C TYR A 67 3.95 -8.17 8.22
N LEU A 68 3.66 -9.43 7.90
CA LEU A 68 4.41 -10.59 8.38
C LEU A 68 5.78 -10.76 7.70
N HIS A 69 6.09 -9.97 6.67
CA HIS A 69 7.36 -10.08 5.98
C HIS A 69 8.52 -9.63 6.88
N PRO A 70 9.63 -10.37 6.98
CA PRO A 70 10.72 -10.06 7.93
C PRO A 70 11.34 -8.67 7.71
N LYS A 71 11.35 -8.18 6.46
CA LYS A 71 11.86 -6.85 6.09
C LYS A 71 10.85 -5.72 6.25
N PHE A 72 9.61 -6.04 6.59
CA PHE A 72 8.56 -5.03 6.73
C PHE A 72 8.86 -4.07 7.85
N LYS A 73 9.35 -4.58 8.99
CA LYS A 73 9.69 -3.74 10.14
C LYS A 73 10.78 -2.72 9.82
N GLU A 74 11.88 -3.14 9.19
CA GLU A 74 12.94 -2.24 8.75
C GLU A 74 12.43 -1.17 7.77
N TYR A 75 11.59 -1.58 6.81
CA TYR A 75 10.99 -0.67 5.85
C TYR A 75 10.03 0.32 6.54
N PHE A 76 9.19 -0.18 7.43
CA PHE A 76 8.25 0.61 8.22
C PHE A 76 9.00 1.63 9.05
N ASP A 77 10.02 1.25 9.81
CA ASP A 77 10.77 2.18 10.66
C ASP A 77 11.46 3.29 9.84
N SER A 78 11.86 3.01 8.60
CA SER A 78 12.48 3.98 7.70
C SER A 78 11.49 4.95 7.02
N ARG A 79 10.23 4.54 6.81
CA ARG A 79 9.23 5.29 6.03
C ARG A 79 8.05 5.80 6.84
N SER A 80 7.81 5.21 8.01
CA SER A 80 6.74 5.60 8.91
C SER A 80 7.04 6.95 9.56
N GLY A 81 5.97 7.62 9.97
CA GLY A 81 6.06 8.91 10.62
C GLY A 81 4.86 9.12 11.53
N GLU A 82 4.93 10.17 12.32
CA GLU A 82 3.81 10.61 13.13
C GLU A 82 2.72 11.22 12.23
N CYS A 83 1.49 11.15 12.70
CA CYS A 83 0.35 11.74 12.02
C CYS A 83 0.50 13.26 12.02
N THR A 84 0.69 13.87 10.86
CA THR A 84 0.73 15.34 10.70
C THR A 84 -0.56 15.76 10.02
N ASP A 85 -1.37 16.58 10.68
CA ASP A 85 -2.65 17.08 10.15
C ASP A 85 -3.64 15.98 9.71
N GLY A 86 -3.63 14.82 10.38
CA GLY A 86 -4.48 13.69 9.98
C GLY A 86 -3.97 12.90 8.77
N LEU A 87 -2.73 13.16 8.34
CA LEU A 87 -2.07 12.49 7.22
C LEU A 87 -0.83 11.73 7.72
N TYR A 88 -0.73 10.48 7.27
CA TYR A 88 0.45 9.65 7.46
C TYR A 88 1.31 9.67 6.20
N PRO A 89 2.62 9.39 6.31
CA PRO A 89 3.45 9.14 5.14
C PRO A 89 2.84 8.06 4.24
N THR A 90 2.70 8.38 2.97
CA THR A 90 2.01 7.52 2.00
C THR A 90 2.99 6.82 1.08
N VAL A 91 2.78 5.52 0.87
CA VAL A 91 3.54 4.72 -0.08
C VAL A 91 2.61 3.89 -0.95
N THR A 92 3.02 3.62 -2.18
CA THR A 92 2.29 2.70 -3.05
C THR A 92 2.61 1.27 -2.70
N ILE A 93 1.63 0.38 -2.91
CA ILE A 93 1.84 -1.06 -2.71
C ILE A 93 3.08 -1.58 -3.47
N ARG A 94 3.31 -1.07 -4.67
CA ARG A 94 4.44 -1.50 -5.51
C ARG A 94 5.80 -1.08 -4.93
N GLN A 95 5.90 0.11 -4.32
CA GLN A 95 7.12 0.56 -3.64
C GLN A 95 7.45 -0.36 -2.47
N ILE A 96 6.46 -0.72 -1.65
CA ILE A 96 6.66 -1.68 -0.55
C ILE A 96 7.07 -3.04 -1.10
N MET A 97 6.32 -3.60 -2.07
CA MET A 97 6.64 -4.92 -2.62
C MET A 97 8.06 -4.98 -3.19
N TRP A 98 8.52 -3.90 -3.83
CA TRP A 98 9.89 -3.79 -4.32
C TRP A 98 10.90 -3.76 -3.18
N ALA A 99 10.69 -2.93 -2.15
CA ALA A 99 11.59 -2.82 -1.01
C ALA A 99 11.70 -4.15 -0.23
N LEU A 100 10.59 -4.88 -0.10
CA LEU A 100 10.55 -6.19 0.54
C LEU A 100 11.17 -7.31 -0.34
N LYS A 101 11.55 -7.02 -1.59
CA LYS A 101 11.99 -8.00 -2.60
C LYS A 101 10.94 -9.06 -2.91
N MET A 102 9.66 -8.69 -2.82
CA MET A 102 8.55 -9.55 -3.21
C MET A 102 8.27 -9.47 -4.72
N LYS A 103 7.58 -10.48 -5.25
CA LYS A 103 7.13 -10.48 -6.64
C LYS A 103 6.07 -9.39 -6.82
N PRO A 104 6.31 -8.35 -7.63
CA PRO A 104 5.35 -7.26 -7.77
C PRO A 104 4.08 -7.72 -8.48
N ILE A 105 2.97 -7.04 -8.17
CA ILE A 105 1.72 -7.14 -8.94
C ILE A 105 2.01 -6.76 -10.40
N GLN A 106 1.29 -7.39 -11.31
CA GLN A 106 1.40 -7.11 -12.74
C GLN A 106 1.01 -5.65 -13.02
N ARG A 107 2.00 -4.86 -13.47
CA ARG A 107 1.79 -3.47 -13.89
C ARG A 107 0.80 -3.38 -15.04
N GLN A 108 -0.24 -2.57 -14.86
CA GLN A 108 -1.17 -2.21 -15.91
C GLN A 108 -0.74 -0.94 -16.65
N ARG A 109 -1.18 -0.78 -17.90
CA ARG A 109 -0.81 0.38 -18.74
C ARG A 109 -1.33 1.71 -18.19
N TRP A 110 -2.43 1.67 -17.46
CA TRP A 110 -3.08 2.84 -16.86
C TRP A 110 -2.49 3.24 -15.50
N GLU A 111 -1.55 2.46 -14.94
CA GLU A 111 -0.92 2.80 -13.67
C GLU A 111 0.02 4.02 -13.79
N THR A 112 -0.22 4.99 -12.92
CA THR A 112 0.58 6.20 -12.70
C THR A 112 1.49 6.06 -11.48
N CYS A 113 2.55 6.85 -11.42
CA CYS A 113 3.42 6.92 -10.25
C CYS A 113 2.88 7.96 -9.26
N PHE A 114 2.68 7.59 -8.00
CA PHE A 114 2.20 8.52 -6.95
C PHE A 114 3.33 9.43 -6.45
N ASP A 115 4.47 8.86 -6.07
CA ASP A 115 5.61 9.62 -5.55
C ASP A 115 6.93 9.04 -6.07
N ARG A 116 7.88 9.92 -6.41
CA ARG A 116 9.25 9.60 -6.82
C ARG A 116 10.22 10.20 -5.79
N ARG A 117 10.10 9.78 -4.53
CA ARG A 117 11.25 9.95 -3.63
C ARG A 117 12.36 9.04 -4.11
N ASP A 118 13.56 9.60 -4.28
CA ASP A 118 14.75 8.84 -4.67
C ASP A 118 14.89 7.59 -3.77
N ILE A 119 15.00 6.44 -4.43
CA ILE A 119 15.18 5.12 -3.81
C ILE A 119 16.65 4.75 -3.94
#